data_AF-A0A7Y2VKM3-F1
#
_entry.id   AF-A0A7Y2VKM3-F1
#
_cell.length_a   1.000
_cell.length_b   1.000
_cell.length_c   1.000
_cell.angle_alpha   90.00
_cell.angle_beta   90.00
_cell.angle_gamma   90.00
#
_symmetry.space_group_name_H-M   'P 1'
#
loop_
_entity.id
_entity.type
_entity.pdbx_description
1 polymer ?
#
loop_
_entity_poly.entity_id
_entity_poly.type
_entity_poly.pdbx_seq_one_letter_code
_entity_poly.pdbx_strand_id
1 'polypeptide(L)'
;MVSEIVDIERQIFELNQKLNELRRESEGEEVRNYEFDTLEGQTTLLELFGGRDRLLLIHNMGQGCRYCTLWADGFNGFVPHLESAMALVLVSKDTPELQRRFANSRGWRFRLASHGGGDYIREQSVMAGENNMPGAVLYERREDRVFRKNSCIFGPGDLYCPAWQFLAMAGLGVEDWTPQYRYWGRPQKMDDGGQNLED
;
A
#
# COMPACT_ATOMS: atom_id res chain seq x y z
N MET A 1 17.79 -4.49 -29.56
CA MET A 1 16.92 -3.51 -28.86
C MET A 1 15.52 -4.07 -28.66
N VAL A 2 14.66 -4.17 -29.68
CA VAL A 2 13.31 -4.77 -29.49
C VAL A 2 13.37 -6.24 -29.04
N SER A 3 14.30 -7.02 -29.58
CA SER A 3 14.51 -8.42 -29.17
C SER A 3 14.93 -8.57 -27.70
N GLU A 4 15.75 -7.64 -27.20
CA GLU A 4 16.27 -7.66 -25.82
C GLU A 4 15.18 -7.29 -24.82
N ILE A 5 14.30 -6.34 -25.15
CA ILE A 5 13.13 -5.99 -24.34
C ILE A 5 12.26 -7.24 -24.11
N VAL A 6 11.93 -7.97 -25.18
CA VAL A 6 11.10 -9.18 -25.10
C VAL A 6 11.80 -10.29 -24.28
N ASP A 7 13.11 -10.44 -24.42
CA ASP A 7 13.88 -11.41 -23.64
C ASP A 7 13.89 -11.06 -22.14
N ILE A 8 13.98 -9.78 -21.79
CA ILE A 8 13.88 -9.32 -20.39
C ILE A 8 12.47 -9.50 -19.84
N GLU A 9 11.43 -9.19 -20.62
CA GLU A 9 10.03 -9.42 -20.22
C GLU A 9 9.77 -10.90 -19.92
N ARG A 10 10.32 -11.81 -20.74
CA ARG A 10 10.25 -13.26 -20.47
C ARG A 10 10.95 -13.63 -19.16
N GLN A 11 12.15 -13.11 -18.92
CA GLN A 11 12.87 -13.35 -17.67
C GLN A 11 12.10 -12.82 -16.44
N ILE A 12 11.49 -11.64 -16.54
CA ILE A 12 10.64 -11.07 -15.47
C ILE A 12 9.46 -12.01 -15.19
N PHE A 13 8.82 -12.55 -16.23
CA PHE A 13 7.72 -13.49 -16.07
C PHE A 13 8.17 -14.77 -15.35
N GLU A 14 9.27 -15.39 -15.79
CA GLU A 14 9.81 -16.62 -15.20
C GLU A 14 10.23 -16.42 -13.73
N LEU A 15 10.92 -15.31 -13.43
CA LEU A 15 11.32 -14.96 -12.07
C LEU A 15 10.12 -14.69 -11.16
N ASN A 16 9.06 -14.08 -11.68
CA ASN A 16 7.82 -13.89 -10.92
C ASN A 16 7.13 -15.22 -10.58
N GLN A 17 7.13 -16.19 -11.50
CA GLN A 17 6.60 -17.54 -11.18
C GLN A 17 7.40 -18.19 -10.06
N LYS A 18 8.74 -18.16 -10.17
CA LYS A 18 9.63 -18.69 -9.13
C LYS A 18 9.44 -17.99 -7.78
N LEU A 19 9.28 -16.66 -7.77
CA LEU A 19 9.00 -15.90 -6.55
C LEU A 19 7.68 -16.35 -5.90
N ASN A 20 6.64 -16.58 -6.70
CA ASN A 20 5.34 -17.02 -6.18
C ASN A 20 5.38 -18.44 -5.60
N GLU A 21 6.19 -19.33 -6.15
CA GLU A 21 6.45 -20.66 -5.57
C GLU A 21 7.12 -20.56 -4.21
N LEU A 22 8.20 -19.77 -4.10
CA LEU A 22 8.90 -19.54 -2.83
C LEU A 22 7.98 -18.90 -1.77
N ARG A 23 7.13 -17.94 -2.16
CA ARG A 23 6.14 -17.32 -1.25
C ARG A 23 5.07 -18.30 -0.76
N ARG A 24 4.74 -19.32 -1.57
CA ARG A 24 3.80 -20.37 -1.20
C ARG A 24 4.42 -21.32 -0.17
N GLU A 25 5.69 -21.65 -0.36
CA GLU A 25 6.47 -22.54 0.52
C GLU A 25 6.90 -21.87 1.83
N SER A 26 6.94 -20.53 1.87
CA SER A 26 7.29 -19.77 3.08
C SER A 26 6.39 -20.12 4.27
N GLU A 27 7.01 -20.61 5.34
CA GLU A 27 6.37 -20.88 6.63
C GLU A 27 6.17 -19.61 7.47
N GLY A 28 6.89 -18.53 7.15
CA GLY A 28 6.89 -17.28 7.90
C GLY A 28 7.52 -17.38 9.29
N GLU A 29 7.68 -16.23 9.92
CA GLU A 29 8.25 -16.09 11.27
C GLU A 29 7.17 -15.66 12.26
N GLU A 30 7.11 -16.28 13.42
CA GLU A 30 6.18 -15.84 14.48
C GLU A 30 6.52 -14.42 14.92
N VAL A 31 5.48 -13.63 15.15
CA VAL A 31 5.59 -12.26 15.66
C VAL A 31 4.65 -12.03 16.83
N ARG A 32 4.99 -11.05 17.67
CA ARG A 32 4.13 -10.63 18.78
C ARG A 32 2.80 -10.05 18.29
N ASN A 33 1.80 -10.07 19.18
CA ASN A 33 0.53 -9.37 18.95
C ASN A 33 0.70 -7.87 19.26
N TYR A 34 0.87 -7.04 18.24
CA TYR A 34 1.09 -5.59 18.40
C TYR A 34 -0.22 -4.82 18.60
N GLU A 35 -0.14 -3.66 19.25
CA GLU A 35 -1.26 -2.74 19.44
C GLU A 35 -1.32 -1.66 18.36
N PHE A 36 -2.54 -1.21 18.07
CA PHE A 36 -2.86 -0.14 17.14
C PHE A 36 -4.02 0.70 17.68
N ASP A 37 -4.12 1.94 17.23
CA ASP A 37 -5.27 2.81 17.50
C ASP A 37 -6.19 2.87 16.28
N THR A 38 -7.50 2.77 16.48
CA THR A 38 -8.54 3.04 15.46
C THR A 38 -9.50 4.11 15.96
N LEU A 39 -10.50 4.48 15.14
CA LEU A 39 -11.54 5.41 15.58
C LEU A 39 -12.45 4.84 16.66
N GLU A 40 -12.51 3.50 16.75
CA GLU A 40 -13.33 2.76 17.68
C GLU A 40 -12.60 2.44 19.00
N GLY A 41 -11.31 2.79 19.08
CA GLY A 41 -10.46 2.54 20.24
C GLY A 41 -9.21 1.73 19.87
N GLN A 42 -8.57 1.17 20.89
CA GLN A 42 -7.40 0.31 20.68
C GLN A 42 -7.81 -1.05 20.09
N THR A 43 -6.93 -1.60 19.26
CA THR A 43 -7.04 -2.96 18.72
C THR A 43 -5.66 -3.62 18.64
N THR A 44 -5.63 -4.90 18.33
CA THR A 44 -4.39 -5.68 18.20
C THR A 44 -4.21 -6.29 16.81
N LEU A 45 -2.98 -6.69 16.46
CA LEU A 45 -2.67 -7.37 15.20
C LEU A 45 -3.57 -8.60 14.98
N LEU A 46 -3.83 -9.36 16.04
CA LEU A 46 -4.70 -10.54 16.00
C LEU A 46 -6.16 -10.18 15.72
N GLU A 47 -6.66 -9.10 16.31
CA GLU A 47 -8.04 -8.61 16.07
C GLU A 47 -8.21 -8.04 14.66
N LEU A 48 -7.17 -7.45 14.08
CA LEU A 48 -7.20 -6.92 12.71
C LEU A 48 -7.51 -8.02 11.66
N PHE A 49 -7.31 -9.30 11.97
CA PHE A 49 -7.73 -10.42 11.12
C PHE A 49 -9.25 -10.48 10.93
N GLY A 50 -10.05 -9.95 11.87
CA GLY A 50 -11.51 -9.90 11.72
C GLY A 50 -12.15 -11.27 11.42
N GLY A 51 -11.65 -12.34 12.06
CA GLY A 51 -12.14 -13.71 11.85
C GLY A 51 -11.60 -14.42 10.60
N ARG A 52 -10.66 -13.82 9.87
CA ARG A 52 -9.93 -14.47 8.77
C ARG A 52 -8.64 -15.13 9.27
N ASP A 53 -8.04 -15.98 8.44
CA ASP A 53 -6.74 -16.61 8.75
C ASP A 53 -5.56 -15.94 8.04
N ARG A 54 -5.86 -14.98 7.16
CA ARG A 54 -4.88 -14.17 6.43
C ARG A 54 -5.21 -12.71 6.56
N LEU A 55 -4.18 -11.89 6.77
CA LEU A 55 -4.29 -10.46 6.92
C LEU A 55 -3.19 -9.76 6.12
N LEU A 56 -3.58 -8.91 5.18
CA LEU A 56 -2.69 -8.02 4.46
C LEU A 56 -2.68 -6.65 5.15
N LEU A 57 -1.54 -6.26 5.71
CA LEU A 57 -1.30 -4.88 6.15
C LEU A 57 -0.56 -4.12 5.05
N ILE A 58 -1.19 -3.06 4.55
CA ILE A 58 -0.55 -2.07 3.68
C ILE A 58 0.14 -1.05 4.58
N HIS A 59 1.46 -0.93 4.48
CA HIS A 59 2.25 0.09 5.15
C HIS A 59 2.21 1.38 4.34
N ASN A 60 1.65 2.42 4.94
CA ASN A 60 1.61 3.76 4.39
C ASN A 60 2.38 4.69 5.34
N MET A 61 3.30 5.49 4.81
CA MET A 61 4.12 6.37 5.67
C MET A 61 3.34 7.55 6.29
N GLY A 62 2.06 7.71 5.94
CA GLY A 62 1.17 8.78 6.39
C GLY A 62 0.82 9.76 5.27
N GLN A 63 -0.09 10.68 5.55
CA GLN A 63 -0.66 11.64 4.59
C GLN A 63 0.40 12.49 3.88
N GLY A 64 1.57 12.71 4.51
CA GLY A 64 2.68 13.47 3.94
C GLY A 64 3.43 12.77 2.80
N CYS A 65 3.16 11.49 2.56
CA CYS A 65 3.82 10.69 1.53
C CYS A 65 2.97 10.63 0.25
N ARG A 66 3.33 11.44 -0.76
CA ARG A 66 2.67 11.46 -2.08
C ARG A 66 2.74 10.11 -2.79
N TYR A 67 3.87 9.40 -2.68
CA TYR A 67 4.03 8.06 -3.22
C TYR A 67 3.07 7.05 -2.55
N CYS A 68 2.97 7.09 -1.22
CA CYS A 68 2.02 6.28 -0.45
C CYS A 68 0.56 6.55 -0.83
N THR A 69 0.26 7.80 -1.17
CA THR A 69 -1.05 8.18 -1.69
C THR A 69 -1.31 7.54 -3.06
N LEU A 70 -0.33 7.54 -3.97
CA LEU A 70 -0.44 6.90 -5.29
C LEU A 70 -0.77 5.40 -5.19
N TRP A 71 -0.06 4.65 -4.34
CA TRP A 71 -0.36 3.21 -4.14
C TRP A 71 -1.75 3.01 -3.55
N ALA A 72 -2.11 3.76 -2.51
CA ALA A 72 -3.41 3.62 -1.86
C ALA A 72 -4.59 4.00 -2.79
N ASP A 73 -4.44 5.02 -3.63
CA ASP A 73 -5.43 5.34 -4.67
C ASP A 73 -5.59 4.18 -5.66
N GLY A 74 -4.49 3.57 -6.11
CA GLY A 74 -4.50 2.43 -7.02
C GLY A 74 -5.15 1.20 -6.39
N PHE A 75 -4.76 0.85 -5.16
CA PHE A 75 -5.32 -0.29 -4.43
C PHE A 75 -6.79 -0.12 -4.06
N ASN A 76 -7.29 1.12 -3.96
CA ASN A 76 -8.68 1.38 -3.58
C ASN A 76 -9.68 0.64 -4.49
N GLY A 77 -9.38 0.52 -5.78
CA GLY A 77 -10.20 -0.25 -6.73
C GLY A 77 -10.16 -1.77 -6.50
N PHE A 78 -9.12 -2.29 -5.86
CA PHE A 78 -8.92 -3.72 -5.60
C PHE A 78 -9.40 -4.17 -4.22
N VAL A 79 -9.78 -3.26 -3.33
CA VAL A 79 -10.21 -3.55 -1.96
C VAL A 79 -11.25 -4.70 -1.91
N PRO A 80 -12.37 -4.67 -2.66
CA PRO A 80 -13.37 -5.73 -2.56
C PRO A 80 -12.86 -7.10 -3.01
N HIS A 81 -11.96 -7.13 -3.98
CA HIS A 81 -11.35 -8.37 -4.48
C HIS A 81 -10.42 -8.98 -3.43
N LEU A 82 -9.59 -8.15 -2.79
CA LEU A 82 -8.70 -8.60 -1.72
C LEU A 82 -9.48 -9.06 -0.49
N GLU A 83 -10.49 -8.29 -0.07
CA GLU A 83 -11.33 -8.61 1.10
C GLU A 83 -12.21 -9.86 0.93
N SER A 84 -12.41 -10.31 -0.33
CA SER A 84 -13.04 -11.60 -0.62
C SER A 84 -12.16 -12.79 -0.21
N ALA A 85 -10.83 -12.60 -0.21
CA ALA A 85 -9.85 -13.67 -0.01
C ALA A 85 -9.11 -13.59 1.34
N MET A 86 -8.96 -12.40 1.92
CA MET A 86 -8.21 -12.16 3.16
C MET A 86 -8.69 -10.90 3.87
N ALA A 87 -8.30 -10.70 5.13
CA ALA A 87 -8.49 -9.42 5.79
C ALA A 87 -7.53 -8.37 5.19
N LEU A 88 -7.98 -7.13 5.06
CA LEU A 88 -7.18 -6.01 4.54
C LEU A 88 -7.23 -4.84 5.52
N VAL A 89 -6.08 -4.24 5.81
CA VAL A 89 -5.95 -3.02 6.62
C VAL A 89 -4.86 -2.14 6.03
N LEU A 90 -5.10 -0.84 5.94
CA LEU A 90 -4.06 0.15 5.68
C LEU A 90 -3.63 0.77 7.01
N VAL A 91 -2.33 0.75 7.28
CA VAL A 91 -1.75 1.31 8.49
C VAL A 91 -0.79 2.46 8.20
N SER A 92 -0.74 3.42 9.10
CA SER A 92 0.23 4.52 9.08
C SER A 92 0.53 5.03 10.48
N LYS A 93 1.50 5.94 10.60
CA LYS A 93 1.82 6.64 11.85
C LYS A 93 0.84 7.75 12.22
N ASP A 94 -0.04 8.14 11.31
CA ASP A 94 -0.99 9.24 11.54
C ASP A 94 -2.06 8.83 12.56
N THR A 95 -2.63 9.79 13.30
CA THR A 95 -3.71 9.48 14.23
C THR A 95 -4.95 8.95 13.49
N PRO A 96 -5.82 8.16 14.14
CA PRO A 96 -7.02 7.61 13.51
C PRO A 96 -7.92 8.68 12.84
N GLU A 97 -8.07 9.84 13.46
CA GLU A 97 -8.87 10.96 12.92
C GLU A 97 -8.26 11.52 11.63
N LEU A 98 -6.93 11.61 11.60
CA LEU A 98 -6.20 12.11 10.45
C LEU A 98 -6.25 11.10 9.29
N GLN A 99 -6.03 9.81 9.58
CA GLN A 99 -6.18 8.72 8.62
C GLN A 99 -7.57 8.75 7.99
N ARG A 100 -8.63 8.82 8.81
CA ARG A 100 -10.02 8.85 8.32
C ARG A 100 -10.30 10.07 7.46
N ARG A 101 -9.90 11.26 7.90
CA ARG A 101 -10.10 12.51 7.15
C ARG A 101 -9.44 12.43 5.77
N PHE A 102 -8.18 11.97 5.74
CA PHE A 102 -7.43 11.82 4.50
C PHE A 102 -8.06 10.76 3.58
N ALA A 103 -8.36 9.57 4.11
CA ALA A 103 -9.05 8.51 3.39
C ALA A 103 -10.38 8.98 2.78
N ASN A 104 -11.20 9.71 3.55
CA ASN A 104 -12.46 10.27 3.05
C ASN A 104 -12.24 11.25 1.90
N SER A 105 -11.22 12.11 1.99
CA SER A 105 -10.89 13.06 0.91
C SER A 105 -10.46 12.38 -0.41
N ARG A 106 -10.01 11.13 -0.33
CA ARG A 106 -9.61 10.29 -1.47
C ARG A 106 -10.65 9.25 -1.87
N GLY A 107 -11.75 9.14 -1.13
CA GLY A 107 -12.73 8.07 -1.31
C GLY A 107 -12.20 6.66 -1.01
N TRP A 108 -11.15 6.56 -0.19
CA TRP A 108 -10.57 5.28 0.19
C TRP A 108 -11.51 4.44 1.05
N ARG A 109 -11.51 3.13 0.82
CA ARG A 109 -12.43 2.17 1.46
C ARG A 109 -11.76 1.22 2.45
N PHE A 110 -10.46 1.34 2.67
CA PHE A 110 -9.74 0.47 3.61
C PHE A 110 -10.27 0.59 5.05
N ARG A 111 -10.20 -0.51 5.80
CA ARG A 111 -10.06 -0.42 7.26
C ARG A 111 -8.73 0.24 7.59
N LEU A 112 -8.72 1.11 8.60
CA LEU A 112 -7.57 1.93 8.97
C LEU A 112 -7.17 1.62 10.41
N ALA A 113 -5.86 1.53 10.65
CA ALA A 113 -5.32 1.45 12.00
C ALA A 113 -4.01 2.25 12.10
N SER A 114 -3.83 2.97 13.20
CA SER A 114 -2.61 3.72 13.46
C SER A 114 -1.62 2.87 14.24
N HIS A 115 -0.38 2.82 13.78
CA HIS A 115 0.72 2.26 14.57
C HIS A 115 1.51 3.33 15.34
N GLY A 116 1.12 4.62 15.24
CA GLY A 116 1.72 5.73 16.00
C GLY A 116 3.23 5.95 15.87
N GLY A 117 3.90 5.29 14.91
CA GLY A 117 5.38 5.21 14.87
C GLY A 117 6.02 4.34 15.98
N GLY A 118 5.21 3.49 16.62
CA GLY A 118 5.61 2.60 17.70
C GLY A 118 6.28 1.32 17.23
N ASP A 119 6.32 0.39 18.17
CA ASP A 119 6.98 -0.91 18.10
C ASP A 119 6.69 -1.74 16.85
N TYR A 120 5.41 -1.79 16.42
CA TYR A 120 5.01 -2.53 15.22
C TYR A 120 5.85 -2.16 14.00
N ILE A 121 5.88 -0.88 13.63
CA ILE A 121 6.53 -0.47 12.39
C ILE A 121 8.05 -0.55 12.48
N ARG A 122 8.62 -0.42 13.69
CA ARG A 122 10.07 -0.55 13.91
C ARG A 122 10.56 -1.97 13.71
N GLU A 123 9.76 -2.97 14.09
CA GLU A 123 10.12 -4.39 13.99
C GLU A 123 9.62 -5.03 12.69
N GLN A 124 8.50 -4.54 12.15
CA GLN A 124 7.82 -5.15 11.02
C GLN A 124 8.01 -4.41 9.70
N SER A 125 8.84 -3.36 9.69
CA SER A 125 9.22 -2.63 8.47
C SER A 125 9.63 -3.58 7.35
N VAL A 126 9.21 -3.25 6.14
CA VAL A 126 9.52 -4.00 4.93
C VAL A 126 10.98 -3.83 4.47
N MET A 127 11.70 -2.88 5.07
CA MET A 127 13.11 -2.62 4.79
C MET A 127 13.91 -2.60 6.10
N ALA A 128 14.95 -3.42 6.18
CA ALA A 128 15.80 -3.51 7.36
C ALA A 128 16.49 -2.17 7.66
N GLY A 129 16.49 -1.75 8.92
CA GLY A 129 17.07 -0.49 9.37
C GLY A 129 16.12 0.72 9.24
N GLU A 130 15.03 0.58 8.49
CA GLU A 130 14.03 1.63 8.36
C GLU A 130 12.89 1.47 9.36
N ASN A 131 12.40 2.59 9.90
CA ASN A 131 11.35 2.59 10.93
C ASN A 131 9.97 3.02 10.42
N ASN A 132 9.84 3.32 9.12
CA ASN A 132 8.57 3.69 8.48
C ASN A 132 8.72 3.67 6.95
N MET A 133 8.47 2.53 6.30
CA MET A 133 8.61 2.37 4.85
C MET A 133 7.32 1.90 4.18
N PRO A 134 7.06 2.33 2.94
CA PRO A 134 5.88 1.91 2.21
C PRO A 134 6.08 0.49 1.69
N GLY A 135 5.04 -0.32 1.79
CA GLY A 135 5.08 -1.73 1.43
C GLY A 135 3.83 -2.46 1.86
N ALA A 136 3.88 -3.78 1.82
CA ALA A 136 2.85 -4.60 2.44
C ALA A 136 3.45 -5.82 3.12
N VAL A 137 2.77 -6.29 4.15
CA VAL A 137 3.10 -7.51 4.89
C VAL A 137 1.86 -8.38 4.96
N LEU A 138 2.01 -9.63 4.53
CA LEU A 138 1.01 -10.67 4.69
C LEU A 138 1.30 -11.46 5.96
N TYR A 139 0.32 -11.46 6.86
CA TYR A 139 0.31 -12.26 8.06
C TYR A 139 -0.63 -13.46 7.93
N GLU A 140 -0.24 -14.58 8.55
CA GLU A 140 -1.09 -15.75 8.75
C GLU A 140 -1.38 -15.93 10.24
N ARG A 141 -2.63 -16.24 10.56
CA ARG A 141 -3.06 -16.61 11.90
C ARG A 141 -3.08 -18.13 12.02
N ARG A 142 -2.46 -18.65 13.07
CA ARG A 142 -2.51 -20.06 13.46
C ARG A 142 -2.96 -20.09 14.91
N GLU A 143 -4.23 -20.38 15.12
CA GLU A 143 -4.89 -20.27 16.44
C GLU A 143 -4.81 -18.83 16.99
N ASP A 144 -4.07 -18.62 18.08
CA ASP A 144 -3.81 -17.33 18.74
C ASP A 144 -2.45 -16.70 18.36
N ARG A 145 -1.68 -17.37 17.49
CA ARG A 145 -0.34 -16.94 17.06
C ARG A 145 -0.38 -16.31 15.68
N VAL A 146 0.49 -15.31 15.46
CA VAL A 146 0.59 -14.57 14.20
C VAL A 146 1.96 -14.80 13.57
N PHE A 147 1.99 -15.09 12.28
CA PHE A 147 3.19 -15.34 11.51
C PHE A 147 3.33 -14.32 10.38
N ARG A 148 4.46 -13.62 10.31
CA ARG A 148 4.86 -12.78 9.18
C ARG A 148 5.27 -13.68 8.02
N LYS A 149 4.37 -13.92 7.07
CA LYS A 149 4.60 -14.90 5.99
C LYS A 149 5.44 -14.34 4.86
N ASN A 150 4.99 -13.21 4.30
CA ASN A 150 5.58 -12.60 3.10
C ASN A 150 5.50 -11.08 3.20
N SER A 151 6.41 -10.37 2.55
CA SER A 151 6.35 -8.91 2.43
C SER A 151 6.85 -8.42 1.08
N CYS A 152 6.56 -7.15 0.80
CA CYS A 152 7.13 -6.42 -0.33
C CYS A 152 7.36 -4.95 0.04
N ILE A 153 8.37 -4.36 -0.59
CA ILE A 153 8.64 -2.93 -0.55
C ILE A 153 7.89 -2.28 -1.71
N PHE A 154 7.35 -1.09 -1.48
CA PHE A 154 6.82 -0.24 -2.54
C PHE A 154 7.86 0.81 -2.94
N GLY A 155 8.05 0.98 -4.23
CA GLY A 155 9.03 1.90 -4.79
C GLY A 155 8.88 2.03 -6.30
N PRO A 156 9.45 3.07 -6.91
CA PRO A 156 9.44 3.21 -8.36
C PRO A 156 9.94 1.94 -9.06
N GLY A 157 9.19 1.46 -10.05
CA GLY A 157 9.48 0.21 -10.76
C GLY A 157 8.97 -1.07 -10.09
N ASP A 158 8.28 -0.95 -8.94
CA ASP A 158 7.64 -2.10 -8.30
C ASP A 158 6.52 -2.72 -9.17
N LEU A 159 6.07 -3.91 -8.75
CA LEU A 159 5.00 -4.68 -9.39
C LEU A 159 3.59 -4.32 -8.87
N TYR A 160 3.51 -3.39 -7.92
CA TYR A 160 2.32 -3.08 -7.16
C TYR A 160 1.69 -1.74 -7.55
N CYS A 161 2.34 -0.97 -8.43
CA CYS A 161 1.77 0.22 -9.07
C CYS A 161 1.99 0.17 -10.59
N PRO A 162 0.96 -0.16 -11.38
CA PRO A 162 1.09 -0.26 -12.83
C PRO A 162 1.44 1.07 -13.51
N ALA A 163 1.21 2.21 -12.84
CA ALA A 163 1.61 3.51 -13.35
C ALA A 163 3.12 3.58 -13.65
N TRP A 164 3.96 2.94 -12.84
CA TRP A 164 5.41 2.90 -13.09
C TRP A 164 5.75 2.22 -14.42
N GLN A 165 5.04 1.14 -14.75
CA GLN A 165 5.29 0.40 -15.99
C GLN A 165 4.84 1.20 -17.22
N PHE A 166 3.73 1.93 -17.12
CA PHE A 166 3.29 2.81 -18.20
C PHE A 166 4.19 4.04 -18.38
N LEU A 167 4.67 4.64 -17.28
CA LEU A 167 5.65 5.74 -17.34
C LEU A 167 6.96 5.26 -17.97
N ALA A 168 7.48 4.11 -17.55
CA ALA A 168 8.69 3.53 -18.13
C ALA A 168 8.52 3.20 -19.61
N MET A 169 7.35 2.71 -20.03
CA MET A 169 7.03 2.48 -21.45
C MET A 169 7.04 3.78 -22.28
N ALA A 170 6.67 4.91 -21.66
CA ALA A 170 6.80 6.24 -22.25
C ALA A 170 8.24 6.81 -22.15
N GLY A 171 9.19 6.06 -21.61
CA GLY A 171 10.57 6.51 -21.39
C GLY A 171 10.75 7.46 -20.21
N LEU A 172 9.77 7.54 -19.30
CA LEU A 172 9.77 8.43 -18.14
C LEU A 172 10.21 7.70 -16.87
N GLY A 173 11.16 8.28 -16.14
CA GLY A 173 11.65 7.81 -14.86
C GLY A 173 11.21 8.69 -13.68
N VAL A 174 11.78 8.41 -12.51
CA VAL A 174 11.52 9.15 -11.26
C VAL A 174 12.03 10.59 -11.28
N GLU A 175 12.96 10.90 -12.19
CA GLU A 175 13.47 12.25 -12.40
C GLU A 175 12.49 13.09 -13.24
N ASP A 176 11.70 12.45 -14.10
CA ASP A 176 10.77 13.11 -15.01
C ASP A 176 9.38 13.32 -14.38
N TRP A 177 8.98 12.44 -13.46
CA TRP A 177 7.65 12.46 -12.86
C TRP A 177 7.63 12.11 -11.37
N THR A 178 6.84 12.87 -10.62
CA THR A 178 6.56 12.63 -9.19
C THR A 178 5.06 12.75 -8.91
N PRO A 179 4.47 11.85 -8.11
CA PRO A 179 3.04 11.88 -7.83
C PRO A 179 2.62 13.17 -7.15
N GLN A 180 1.42 13.65 -7.47
CA GLN A 180 0.80 14.84 -6.90
C GLN A 180 -0.44 14.46 -6.10
N TYR A 181 -0.80 15.29 -5.11
CA TYR A 181 -2.05 15.10 -4.38
C TYR A 181 -3.28 15.42 -5.25
N ARG A 182 -3.13 16.31 -6.24
CA ARG A 182 -4.19 16.67 -7.20
C ARG A 182 -3.58 16.82 -8.58
N TYR A 183 -4.23 16.25 -9.60
CA TYR A 183 -3.81 16.36 -11.00
C TYR A 183 -4.72 17.27 -11.82
N TRP A 184 -5.98 17.44 -11.40
CA TRP A 184 -6.88 18.39 -12.04
C TRP A 184 -6.41 19.81 -11.75
N GLY A 185 -6.11 20.55 -12.81
CA GLY A 185 -5.97 22.00 -12.80
C GLY A 185 -7.24 22.63 -13.34
N ARG A 186 -7.73 23.69 -12.68
CA ARG A 186 -8.84 24.49 -13.17
C ARG A 186 -8.49 25.04 -14.57
N PRO A 187 -9.37 24.88 -15.58
CA PRO A 187 -9.13 25.48 -16.89
C PRO A 187 -8.95 27.00 -16.77
N GLN A 188 -7.98 27.56 -17.49
CA GLN A 188 -7.74 29.01 -17.48
C GLN A 188 -8.88 29.78 -18.14
N LYS A 189 -9.62 29.14 -19.06
CA LYS A 189 -10.78 29.70 -19.73
C LYS A 189 -11.97 28.78 -19.48
N MET A 190 -13.02 29.32 -18.90
CA MET A 190 -14.29 28.62 -18.73
C MET A 190 -15.20 28.91 -19.92
N ASP A 191 -16.01 27.93 -20.30
CA ASP A 191 -16.94 28.07 -21.42
C ASP A 191 -18.04 29.10 -21.15
N ASP A 192 -18.40 29.33 -19.89
CA ASP A 192 -19.34 30.36 -19.42
C ASP A 192 -18.65 31.68 -19.01
N GLY A 193 -17.33 31.80 -19.24
CA GLY A 193 -16.53 32.95 -18.82
C GLY A 193 -16.29 33.04 -17.31
N GLY A 194 -16.73 32.06 -16.50
CA GLY A 194 -16.45 31.98 -15.07
C GLY A 194 -17.23 32.96 -14.20
N GLN A 195 -18.37 33.47 -14.68
CA GLN A 195 -19.13 34.55 -14.04
C GLN A 195 -19.71 34.20 -12.66
N ASN A 196 -19.79 32.91 -12.30
CA ASN A 196 -20.41 32.43 -11.06
C ASN A 196 -19.45 31.56 -10.21
N LEU A 197 -18.14 31.71 -10.39
CA LEU A 197 -17.18 30.95 -9.61
C LEU A 197 -16.86 31.69 -8.30
N GLU A 198 -17.07 31.01 -7.18
CA GLU A 198 -16.50 31.44 -5.89
C GLU A 198 -14.97 31.20 -5.91
N ASP A 199 -14.22 32.13 -5.32
CA ASP A 199 -12.74 32.11 -5.26
C ASP A 199 -12.19 30.96 -4.40
#